data_AF-A0A1G1GVM7-F1
#
_entry.id   AF-A0A1G1GVM7-F1
#
_cell.length_a   1.000
_cell.length_b   1.000
_cell.length_c   1.000
_cell.angle_alpha   90.00
_cell.angle_beta   90.00
_cell.angle_gamma   90.00
#
_symmetry.space_group_name_H-M   'P 1'
#
loop_
_entity.id
_entity.type
_entity.pdbx_description
1 polymer ?
#
loop_
_entity_poly.entity_id
_entity_poly.type
_entity_poly.pdbx_seq_one_letter_code
_entity_poly.pdbx_strand_id
1 'polypeptide(L)'
;MKKAIIISMAAALIMAGMVLSAFAREGSRCKATDKVCRDFEALADAEQFEAIAGKVDKSEKYSQGSRHYIGRAYLALAASENNTPQQEEAFCRKALEFGASQAYMGLYFIHVQKNEEQALGYLREYVKTKPADSVPYVILGESELGKKNYHLADAYLREAKRLSRANSPGVDWMLFQANYLLGNYQYASEVLDRALKNGNGRFEQELRMLSSDARFQGIAKRPEFRNMIPG
;
A
#
# COMPACT_ATOMS: atom_id res chain seq x y z
N MET A 1 -16.13 -17.09 -5.96
CA MET A 1 -15.81 -17.79 -4.71
C MET A 1 -14.32 -18.14 -4.52
N LYS A 2 -13.51 -18.39 -5.57
CA LYS A 2 -12.07 -18.68 -5.41
C LYS A 2 -11.13 -17.46 -5.18
N LYS A 3 -11.54 -16.23 -5.53
CA LYS A 3 -10.76 -15.00 -5.28
C LYS A 3 -10.77 -14.54 -3.81
N ALA A 4 -11.74 -14.98 -3.01
CA ALA A 4 -11.94 -14.50 -1.64
C ALA A 4 -10.96 -15.10 -0.62
N ILE A 5 -10.48 -16.33 -0.86
CA ILE A 5 -9.62 -17.05 0.09
C ILE A 5 -8.15 -16.57 0.00
N ILE A 6 -7.70 -16.16 -1.19
CA ILE A 6 -6.30 -15.74 -1.42
C ILE A 6 -6.02 -14.35 -0.81
N ILE A 7 -7.01 -13.45 -0.78
CA ILE A 7 -6.85 -12.09 -0.22
C ILE A 7 -6.82 -12.13 1.32
N SER A 8 -7.55 -13.06 1.94
CA SER A 8 -7.64 -13.14 3.41
C SER A 8 -6.35 -13.63 4.08
N MET A 9 -5.57 -14.53 3.45
CA MET A 9 -4.27 -14.95 3.98
C MET A 9 -3.15 -13.93 3.70
N ALA A 10 -3.26 -13.15 2.62
CA ALA A 10 -2.29 -12.11 2.31
C ALA A 10 -2.37 -10.91 3.29
N ALA A 11 -3.56 -10.55 3.78
CA ALA A 11 -3.74 -9.45 4.73
C ALA A 11 -3.00 -9.68 6.06
N ALA A 12 -3.05 -10.90 6.62
CA ALA A 12 -2.35 -11.25 7.86
C ALA A 12 -0.81 -11.27 7.68
N LEU A 13 -0.32 -11.80 6.55
CA LEU A 13 1.12 -11.87 6.25
C LEU A 13 1.73 -10.50 5.91
N ILE A 14 0.98 -9.58 5.29
CA ILE A 14 1.45 -8.23 4.98
C ILE A 14 1.52 -7.38 6.26
N MET A 15 0.54 -7.49 7.16
CA MET A 15 0.58 -6.82 8.47
C MET A 15 1.77 -7.30 9.32
N ALA A 16 2.07 -8.61 9.32
CA ALA A 16 3.24 -9.17 10.01
C ALA A 16 4.60 -8.71 9.43
N GLY A 17 4.68 -8.50 8.11
CA GLY A 17 5.88 -7.96 7.46
C GLY A 17 6.10 -6.46 7.71
N MET A 18 5.02 -5.68 7.81
CA MET A 18 5.07 -4.25 8.10
C MET A 18 5.46 -3.95 9.55
N VAL A 19 5.03 -4.81 10.48
CA VAL A 19 5.51 -4.87 11.88
C VAL A 19 7.04 -4.92 11.86
N LEU A 20 7.68 -5.88 11.20
CA LEU A 20 9.15 -6.03 11.22
C LEU A 20 9.95 -4.79 10.76
N SER A 21 9.45 -4.03 9.78
CA SER A 21 10.10 -2.78 9.35
C SER A 21 9.92 -1.61 10.33
N ALA A 22 8.90 -1.67 11.21
CA ALA A 22 8.65 -0.72 12.29
C ALA A 22 9.42 -1.05 13.59
N PHE A 23 10.11 -2.20 13.65
CA PHE A 23 10.92 -2.65 14.80
C PHE A 23 12.43 -2.66 14.53
N ALA A 24 12.90 -2.12 13.40
CA ALA A 24 14.32 -1.80 13.27
C ALA A 24 14.69 -0.85 14.42
N ARG A 25 15.72 -1.20 15.20
CA ARG A 25 16.16 -0.47 16.40
C ARG A 25 16.72 0.90 15.98
N GLU A 26 15.83 1.86 15.76
CA GLU A 26 16.18 3.26 15.56
C GLU A 26 16.77 3.81 16.86
N GLY A 27 17.71 4.76 16.75
CA GLY A 27 18.21 5.48 17.91
C GLY A 27 17.06 6.12 18.69
N SER A 28 17.26 6.31 20.00
CA SER A 28 16.21 6.84 20.89
C SER A 28 15.58 8.12 20.31
N ARG A 29 14.26 8.10 20.20
CA ARG A 29 13.45 9.25 19.76
C ARG A 29 13.11 10.20 20.91
N CYS A 30 13.55 9.88 22.12
CA CYS A 30 13.28 10.63 23.33
C CYS A 30 14.46 11.54 23.70
N LYS A 31 14.15 12.77 24.11
CA LYS A 31 15.15 13.63 24.78
C LYS A 31 15.46 13.02 26.15
N ALA A 32 16.71 13.14 26.61
CA ALA A 32 17.11 12.62 27.92
C ALA A 32 16.28 13.19 29.09
N THR A 33 15.75 14.41 28.95
CA THR A 33 14.91 15.07 29.94
C THR A 33 13.43 14.68 29.87
N ASP A 34 13.00 14.01 28.80
CA ASP A 34 11.60 13.61 28.60
C ASP A 34 11.34 12.25 29.23
N LYS A 35 11.10 12.26 30.55
CA LYS A 35 10.89 11.04 31.35
C LYS A 35 9.69 10.22 30.87
N VAL A 36 8.62 10.87 30.41
CA VAL A 36 7.41 10.20 29.92
C VAL A 36 7.72 9.45 28.62
N CYS A 37 8.41 10.10 27.68
CA CYS A 37 8.84 9.43 26.45
C CYS A 37 9.74 8.23 26.75
N ARG A 38 10.70 8.39 27.66
CA ARG A 38 11.63 7.32 28.06
C ARG A 38 10.94 6.14 28.74
N ASP A 39 9.90 6.40 29.52
CA ASP A 39 9.06 5.34 30.10
C ASP A 39 8.32 4.58 28.98
N PHE A 40 7.70 5.28 28.02
CA PHE A 40 7.07 4.62 26.87
C PHE A 40 8.04 3.87 25.98
N GLU A 41 9.25 4.40 25.77
CA GLU A 41 10.33 3.73 25.05
C GLU A 41 10.72 2.42 25.73
N ALA A 42 10.92 2.42 27.05
CA ALA A 42 11.26 1.22 27.81
C ALA A 42 10.13 0.17 27.78
N LEU A 43 8.87 0.61 27.88
CA LEU A 43 7.71 -0.28 27.74
C LEU A 43 7.60 -0.86 26.32
N ALA A 44 7.90 -0.07 25.29
CA ALA A 44 7.85 -0.51 23.90
C ALA A 44 8.96 -1.51 23.58
N ASP A 45 10.17 -1.29 24.11
CA ASP A 45 11.30 -2.22 24.00
C ASP A 45 11.02 -3.56 24.72
N ALA A 46 10.15 -3.55 25.74
CA ALA A 46 9.67 -4.73 26.44
C ALA A 46 8.37 -5.32 25.85
N GLU A 47 7.89 -4.80 24.71
CA GLU A 47 6.64 -5.20 24.04
C GLU A 47 5.37 -5.08 24.92
N GLN A 48 5.40 -4.22 25.95
CA GLN A 48 4.29 -4.01 26.88
C GLN A 48 3.31 -2.95 26.34
N PHE A 49 2.73 -3.21 25.16
CA PHE A 49 1.90 -2.22 24.45
C PHE A 49 0.58 -1.90 25.17
N GLU A 50 0.00 -2.86 25.88
CA GLU A 50 -1.17 -2.65 26.74
C GLU A 50 -0.86 -1.67 27.88
N ALA A 51 0.33 -1.77 28.47
CA ALA A 51 0.76 -0.87 29.54
C ALA A 51 0.95 0.55 29.03
N ILE A 52 1.50 0.73 27.82
CA ILE A 52 1.57 2.04 27.15
C ILE A 52 0.15 2.58 26.97
N ALA A 53 -0.75 1.81 26.36
CA ALA A 53 -2.13 2.24 26.09
C ALA A 53 -2.89 2.60 27.38
N GLY A 54 -2.68 1.85 28.47
CA GLY A 54 -3.29 2.12 29.78
C GLY A 54 -2.78 3.38 30.47
N LYS A 55 -1.58 3.85 30.10
CA LYS A 55 -0.96 5.09 30.61
C LYS A 55 -1.29 6.34 29.78
N VAL A 56 -2.02 6.20 28.66
CA VAL A 56 -2.38 7.33 27.81
C VAL A 56 -3.48 8.16 28.48
N ASP A 57 -3.16 9.40 28.81
CA ASP A 57 -4.09 10.43 29.25
C ASP A 57 -4.38 11.39 28.08
N LYS A 58 -5.66 11.54 27.72
CA LYS A 58 -6.08 12.41 26.59
C LYS A 58 -5.90 13.90 26.88
N SER A 59 -5.75 14.30 28.14
CA SER A 59 -5.52 15.69 28.54
C SER A 59 -4.05 16.10 28.46
N GLU A 60 -3.14 15.12 28.43
CA GLU A 60 -1.71 15.33 28.43
C GLU A 60 -1.18 15.74 27.04
N LYS A 61 -0.26 16.70 27.01
CA LYS A 61 0.42 17.13 25.78
C LYS A 61 1.72 16.35 25.59
N TYR A 62 1.61 15.20 24.95
CA TYR A 62 2.76 14.34 24.65
C TYR A 62 3.74 14.96 23.64
N SER A 63 5.04 14.76 23.89
CA SER A 63 6.09 15.06 22.92
C SER A 63 5.97 14.19 21.66
N GLN A 64 6.63 14.59 20.57
CA GLN A 64 6.64 13.80 19.33
C GLN A 64 7.17 12.37 19.55
N GLY A 65 8.17 12.19 20.42
CA GLY A 65 8.70 10.88 20.78
C GLY A 65 7.67 10.04 21.53
N SER A 66 7.00 10.60 22.54
CA SER A 66 5.93 9.91 23.26
C SER A 66 4.78 9.51 22.32
N ARG A 67 4.34 10.44 21.46
CA ARG A 67 3.28 10.17 20.46
C ARG A 67 3.69 9.03 19.51
N HIS A 68 4.94 8.98 19.09
CA HIS A 68 5.45 7.88 18.27
C HIS A 68 5.30 6.52 18.96
N TYR A 69 5.72 6.39 20.22
CA TYR A 69 5.59 5.13 20.96
C TYR A 69 4.13 4.77 21.25
N ILE A 70 3.28 5.74 21.59
CA ILE A 70 1.85 5.50 21.79
C ILE A 70 1.19 5.03 20.48
N GLY A 71 1.47 5.70 19.36
CA GLY A 71 0.94 5.32 18.05
C GLY A 71 1.38 3.91 17.63
N ARG A 72 2.65 3.56 17.88
CA ARG A 72 3.17 2.20 17.66
C ARG A 72 2.50 1.16 18.56
N ALA A 73 2.28 1.47 19.83
CA ALA A 73 1.58 0.57 20.74
C ALA A 73 0.16 0.27 20.23
N TYR A 74 -0.58 1.28 19.78
CA TYR A 74 -1.90 1.04 19.20
C TYR A 74 -1.86 0.25 17.89
N LEU A 75 -0.85 0.42 17.04
CA LEU A 75 -0.67 -0.43 15.86
C LEU A 75 -0.38 -1.88 16.23
N ALA A 76 0.49 -2.12 17.22
CA ALA A 76 0.81 -3.45 17.69
C ALA A 76 -0.42 -4.14 18.30
N LEU A 77 -1.19 -3.39 19.10
CA LEU A 77 -2.46 -3.87 19.64
C LEU A 77 -3.47 -4.18 18.55
N ALA A 78 -3.56 -3.36 17.50
CA ALA A 78 -4.44 -3.62 16.35
C ALA A 78 -4.11 -4.96 15.69
N ALA A 79 -2.83 -5.26 15.48
CA ALA A 79 -2.35 -6.47 14.80
C ALA A 79 -2.51 -7.78 15.61
N SER A 80 -3.04 -7.72 16.83
CA SER A 80 -3.29 -8.92 17.65
C SER A 80 -4.32 -9.84 17.01
N GLU A 81 -3.97 -11.13 16.86
CA GLU A 81 -4.83 -12.16 16.23
C GLU A 81 -6.16 -12.38 16.96
N ASN A 82 -6.24 -11.98 18.23
CA ASN A 82 -7.44 -12.14 19.05
C ASN A 82 -8.47 -11.02 18.87
N ASN A 83 -8.15 -9.98 18.09
CA ASN A 83 -9.06 -8.87 17.87
C ASN A 83 -10.17 -9.22 16.88
N THR A 84 -11.38 -8.76 17.19
CA THR A 84 -12.43 -8.58 16.18
C THR A 84 -12.07 -7.43 15.23
N PRO A 85 -12.62 -7.40 13.99
CA PRO A 85 -12.40 -6.27 13.08
C PRO A 85 -12.77 -4.91 13.68
N GLN A 86 -13.75 -4.86 14.58
CA GLN A 86 -14.16 -3.63 15.27
C GLN A 86 -13.12 -3.17 16.29
N GLN A 87 -12.47 -4.10 17.00
CA GLN A 87 -11.38 -3.79 17.93
C GLN A 87 -10.15 -3.33 17.17
N GLU A 88 -9.77 -4.04 16.09
CA GLU A 88 -8.67 -3.64 15.21
C GLU A 88 -8.89 -2.21 14.67
N GLU A 89 -10.08 -1.93 14.15
CA GLU A 89 -10.43 -0.60 13.66
C GLU A 89 -10.30 0.47 14.75
N ALA A 90 -10.80 0.19 15.96
CA ALA A 90 -10.71 1.12 17.08
C ALA A 90 -9.24 1.43 17.44
N PHE A 91 -8.37 0.43 17.42
CA PHE A 91 -6.94 0.61 17.66
C PHE A 91 -6.25 1.38 16.51
N CYS A 92 -6.56 1.08 15.24
CA CYS A 92 -6.05 1.86 14.12
C CYS A 92 -6.46 3.34 14.22
N ARG A 93 -7.71 3.64 14.59
CA ARG A 93 -8.18 5.02 14.79
C ARG A 93 -7.42 5.72 15.90
N LYS A 94 -7.21 5.06 17.04
CA LYS A 94 -6.37 5.60 18.12
C LYS A 94 -4.93 5.84 17.65
N ALA A 95 -4.34 4.92 16.90
CA ALA A 95 -3.00 5.10 16.36
C ALA A 95 -2.89 6.36 15.47
N LEU A 96 -3.91 6.66 14.68
CA LEU A 96 -3.98 7.90 13.88
C LEU A 96 -4.04 9.17 14.74
N GLU A 97 -4.72 9.17 15.89
CA GLU A 97 -4.72 10.31 16.84
C GLU A 97 -3.30 10.68 17.28
N PHE A 98 -2.40 9.69 17.34
CA PHE A 98 -0.99 9.86 17.70
C PHE A 98 -0.04 9.98 16.49
N GLY A 99 -0.58 10.09 15.27
CA GLY A 99 0.18 10.36 14.05
C GLY A 99 0.81 9.13 13.40
N ALA A 100 0.42 7.92 13.81
CA ALA A 100 0.88 6.69 13.18
C ALA A 100 0.13 6.42 11.86
N SER A 101 0.56 7.11 10.80
CA SER A 101 -0.11 7.08 9.49
C SER A 101 -0.23 5.70 8.85
N GLN A 102 0.60 4.74 9.24
CA GLN A 102 0.51 3.33 8.80
C GLN A 102 -0.86 2.71 9.13
N ALA A 103 -1.57 3.23 10.13
CA ALA A 103 -2.91 2.77 10.48
C ALA A 103 -3.93 2.93 9.34
N TYR A 104 -3.70 3.82 8.38
CA TYR A 104 -4.55 3.90 7.18
C TYR A 104 -4.52 2.61 6.34
N MET A 105 -3.40 1.89 6.30
CA MET A 105 -3.32 0.59 5.63
C MET A 105 -4.17 -0.46 6.34
N GLY A 106 -4.11 -0.52 7.68
CA GLY A 106 -4.98 -1.40 8.47
C GLY A 106 -6.45 -1.12 8.21
N LEU A 107 -6.86 0.15 8.24
CA LEU A 107 -8.22 0.57 7.93
C LEU A 107 -8.64 0.20 6.48
N TYR A 108 -7.74 0.29 5.51
CA TYR A 108 -8.01 -0.19 4.15
C TYR A 108 -8.36 -1.68 4.16
N PHE A 109 -7.55 -2.53 4.78
CA PHE A 109 -7.77 -3.98 4.77
C PHE A 109 -9.06 -4.40 5.52
N ILE A 110 -9.40 -3.70 6.60
CA ILE A 110 -10.65 -3.94 7.36
C ILE A 110 -11.88 -3.66 6.48
N HIS A 111 -11.82 -2.61 5.64
CA HIS A 111 -12.99 -2.10 4.92
C HIS A 111 -13.11 -2.59 3.47
N VAL A 112 -12.02 -3.02 2.82
CA VAL A 112 -12.01 -3.27 1.36
C VAL A 112 -13.04 -4.30 0.88
N GLN A 113 -13.37 -5.31 1.70
CA GLN A 113 -14.37 -6.32 1.35
C GLN A 113 -15.82 -5.84 1.49
N LYS A 114 -16.04 -4.77 2.28
CA LYS A 114 -17.39 -4.26 2.60
C LYS A 114 -17.72 -3.00 1.81
N ASN A 115 -16.75 -2.10 1.69
CA ASN A 115 -16.89 -0.83 1.00
C ASN A 115 -15.53 -0.42 0.40
N GLU A 116 -15.31 -0.80 -0.85
CA GLU A 116 -14.06 -0.56 -1.57
C GLU A 116 -13.72 0.94 -1.66
N GLU A 117 -14.71 1.81 -1.95
CA GLU A 117 -14.44 3.24 -2.10
C GLU A 117 -14.05 3.91 -0.78
N GLN A 118 -14.67 3.50 0.33
CA GLN A 118 -14.27 3.93 1.66
C GLN A 118 -12.84 3.46 1.97
N ALA A 119 -12.51 2.20 1.67
CA ALA A 119 -11.18 1.66 1.89
C ALA A 119 -10.13 2.43 1.09
N LEU A 120 -10.37 2.68 -0.20
CA LEU A 120 -9.51 3.50 -1.06
C LEU A 120 -9.36 4.93 -0.54
N GLY A 121 -10.38 5.47 0.14
CA GLY A 121 -10.30 6.71 0.89
C GLY A 121 -9.16 6.73 1.92
N TYR A 122 -8.97 5.64 2.67
CA TYR A 122 -7.86 5.52 3.61
C TYR A 122 -6.50 5.50 2.91
N LEU A 123 -6.37 4.79 1.78
CA LEU A 123 -5.12 4.82 1.01
C LEU A 123 -4.81 6.20 0.45
N ARG A 124 -5.82 6.97 0.02
CA ARG A 124 -5.62 8.36 -0.42
C ARG A 124 -5.12 9.26 0.70
N GLU A 125 -5.59 9.09 1.93
CA GLU A 125 -5.01 9.80 3.08
C GLU A 125 -3.59 9.32 3.39
N TYR A 126 -3.32 8.01 3.26
CA TYR A 126 -2.00 7.46 3.50
C TYR A 126 -0.95 8.03 2.54
N VAL A 127 -1.23 8.05 1.23
CA VAL A 127 -0.24 8.54 0.25
C VAL A 127 0.06 10.03 0.38
N LYS A 128 -0.82 10.83 1.01
CA LYS A 128 -0.52 12.25 1.34
C LYS A 128 0.63 12.38 2.33
N THR A 129 0.88 11.36 3.16
CA THR A 129 2.03 11.33 4.09
C THR A 129 3.34 10.95 3.41
N LYS A 130 3.31 10.67 2.09
CA LYS A 130 4.45 10.27 1.26
C LYS A 130 5.18 9.04 1.84
N PRO A 131 4.48 7.92 2.07
CA PRO A 131 5.10 6.72 2.59
C PRO A 131 6.15 6.20 1.61
N ALA A 132 7.19 5.56 2.15
CA ALA A 132 8.20 4.86 1.34
C ALA A 132 7.68 3.51 0.78
N ASP A 133 6.44 3.14 1.08
CA ASP A 133 5.78 1.94 0.59
C ASP A 133 5.10 2.18 -0.77
N SER A 134 5.46 1.36 -1.76
CA SER A 134 4.86 1.40 -3.10
C SER A 134 3.46 0.79 -3.16
N VAL A 135 3.09 -0.12 -2.25
CA VAL A 135 1.83 -0.88 -2.29
C VAL A 135 0.58 0.00 -2.39
N PRO A 136 0.38 1.04 -1.56
CA PRO A 136 -0.81 1.90 -1.66
C PRO A 136 -0.92 2.59 -3.02
N TYR A 137 0.21 2.98 -3.62
CA TYR A 137 0.24 3.59 -4.96
C TYR A 137 -0.15 2.59 -6.05
N VAL A 138 0.26 1.32 -5.94
CA VAL A 138 -0.16 0.27 -6.88
C VAL A 138 -1.67 0.05 -6.82
N ILE A 139 -2.22 -0.08 -5.61
CA ILE A 139 -3.66 -0.32 -5.40
C ILE A 139 -4.49 0.84 -5.94
N LEU A 140 -4.10 2.09 -5.62
CA LEU A 140 -4.78 3.28 -6.14
C LEU A 140 -4.67 3.35 -7.67
N GLY A 141 -3.49 3.06 -8.23
CA GLY A 141 -3.27 3.03 -9.67
C GLY A 141 -4.16 2.01 -10.40
N GLU A 142 -4.28 0.80 -9.85
CA GLU A 142 -5.16 -0.26 -10.37
C GLU A 142 -6.64 0.16 -10.30
N SER A 143 -7.08 0.74 -9.17
CA SER A 143 -8.46 1.21 -9.02
C SER A 143 -8.81 2.31 -10.03
N GLU A 144 -7.93 3.30 -10.20
CA GLU A 144 -8.14 4.39 -11.17
C GLU A 144 -8.12 3.88 -12.62
N LEU A 145 -7.33 2.85 -12.92
CA LEU A 145 -7.33 2.19 -14.22
C LEU A 145 -8.69 1.51 -14.50
N GLY A 146 -9.25 0.81 -13.49
CA GLY A 146 -10.59 0.23 -13.56
C GLY A 146 -11.70 1.27 -13.75
N LYS A 147 -11.55 2.44 -13.12
CA LYS A 147 -12.44 3.61 -13.29
C LYS A 147 -12.22 4.38 -14.58
N LYS A 148 -11.25 3.97 -15.42
CA LYS A 148 -10.85 4.64 -16.67
C LYS A 148 -10.26 6.04 -16.47
N ASN A 149 -9.81 6.36 -15.26
CA ASN A 149 -9.11 7.59 -14.93
C ASN A 149 -7.61 7.45 -15.25
N TYR A 150 -7.29 7.26 -16.53
CA TYR A 150 -5.95 6.84 -16.97
C TYR A 150 -4.82 7.80 -16.55
N HIS A 151 -5.08 9.11 -16.46
CA HIS A 151 -4.12 10.08 -15.96
C HIS A 151 -3.76 9.86 -14.47
N LEU A 152 -4.76 9.61 -13.61
CA LEU A 152 -4.52 9.33 -12.20
C LEU A 152 -3.87 7.96 -12.01
N ALA A 153 -4.29 6.97 -12.80
CA ALA A 153 -3.66 5.65 -12.82
C ALA A 153 -2.16 5.75 -13.15
N ASP A 154 -1.80 6.46 -14.23
CA ASP A 154 -0.40 6.68 -14.62
C ASP A 154 0.39 7.38 -13.50
N ALA A 155 -0.18 8.44 -12.89
CA ALA A 155 0.48 9.18 -11.81
C ALA A 155 0.81 8.27 -10.60
N TYR A 156 -0.17 7.50 -10.11
CA TYR A 156 0.05 6.59 -8.99
C TYR A 156 1.04 5.47 -9.33
N LEU A 157 0.91 4.85 -10.51
CA LEU A 157 1.78 3.74 -10.92
C LEU A 157 3.23 4.19 -11.14
N ARG A 158 3.46 5.41 -11.63
CA ARG A 158 4.81 5.99 -11.72
C ARG A 158 5.43 6.22 -10.35
N GLU A 159 4.65 6.70 -9.38
CA GLU A 159 5.14 6.88 -8.01
C GLU A 159 5.45 5.54 -7.34
N ALA A 160 4.61 4.52 -7.56
CA ALA A 160 4.90 3.15 -7.11
C ALA A 160 6.25 2.64 -7.66
N LYS A 161 6.49 2.82 -8.96
CA LYS A 161 7.74 2.43 -9.66
C LYS A 161 8.96 3.24 -9.17
N ARG A 162 8.76 4.48 -8.69
CA ARG A 162 9.83 5.31 -8.12
C ARG A 162 10.27 4.80 -6.74
N LEU A 163 9.31 4.39 -5.91
CA LEU A 163 9.53 3.95 -4.53
C LEU A 163 10.11 2.54 -4.44
N SER A 164 9.49 1.61 -5.16
CA SER A 164 10.04 0.28 -5.33
C SER A 164 11.04 0.36 -6.47
N ARG A 165 12.33 0.53 -6.15
CA ARG A 165 13.43 0.46 -7.14
C ARG A 165 13.49 -0.89 -7.90
N ALA A 166 12.48 -1.75 -7.75
CA ALA A 166 12.31 -3.02 -8.43
C ALA A 166 11.38 -2.90 -9.65
N ASN A 167 11.80 -3.56 -10.74
CA ASN A 167 10.98 -3.81 -11.90
C ASN A 167 9.82 -4.75 -11.51
N SER A 168 8.66 -4.23 -11.15
CA SER A 168 7.45 -5.03 -11.03
C SER A 168 6.81 -5.20 -12.41
N PRO A 169 6.79 -6.42 -12.98
CA PRO A 169 6.17 -6.65 -14.29
C PRO A 169 4.69 -6.27 -14.28
N GLY A 170 4.02 -6.41 -13.12
CA GLY A 170 2.61 -6.01 -12.95
C GLY A 170 2.40 -4.51 -13.03
N VAL A 171 3.29 -3.72 -12.44
CA VAL A 171 3.23 -2.25 -12.55
C VAL A 171 3.53 -1.81 -13.98
N ASP A 172 4.54 -2.41 -14.62
CA ASP A 172 4.84 -2.14 -16.03
C ASP A 172 3.66 -2.51 -16.96
N TRP A 173 2.97 -3.62 -16.68
CA TRP A 173 1.76 -4.02 -17.41
C TRP A 173 0.61 -2.99 -17.25
N MET A 174 0.35 -2.51 -16.03
CA MET A 174 -0.68 -1.49 -15.81
C MET A 174 -0.29 -0.13 -16.42
N LEU A 175 0.99 0.24 -16.37
CA LEU A 175 1.50 1.43 -17.05
C LEU A 175 1.34 1.32 -18.58
N PHE A 176 1.53 0.13 -19.15
CA PHE A 176 1.26 -0.14 -20.57
C PHE A 176 -0.20 0.18 -20.89
N GLN A 177 -1.13 -0.39 -20.12
CA GLN A 177 -2.56 -0.19 -20.34
C GLN A 177 -2.95 1.29 -20.22
N ALA A 178 -2.55 1.96 -19.14
CA ALA A 178 -2.85 3.37 -18.92
C ALA A 178 -2.30 4.25 -20.05
N ASN A 179 -1.02 4.06 -20.43
CA ASN A 179 -0.37 4.92 -21.41
C ASN A 179 -0.81 4.64 -22.85
N TYR A 180 -1.15 3.40 -23.19
CA TYR A 180 -1.75 3.09 -24.48
C TYR A 180 -3.08 3.85 -24.65
N LEU A 181 -3.91 3.85 -23.60
CA LEU A 181 -5.23 4.50 -23.61
C LEU A 181 -5.15 6.02 -23.52
N LEU A 182 -4.03 6.56 -23.04
CA LEU A 182 -3.69 7.98 -23.14
C LEU A 182 -3.08 8.38 -24.50
N GLY A 183 -2.77 7.43 -25.38
CA GLY A 183 -2.10 7.68 -26.66
C GLY A 183 -0.58 7.84 -26.58
N ASN A 184 0.02 7.60 -25.41
CA ASN A 184 1.46 7.64 -25.18
C ASN A 184 2.14 6.34 -25.67
N TYR A 185 2.01 6.03 -26.95
CA TYR A 185 2.37 4.72 -27.51
C TYR A 185 3.85 4.35 -27.35
N GLN A 186 4.75 5.32 -27.47
CA GLN A 186 6.19 5.10 -27.26
C GLN A 186 6.49 4.62 -25.84
N TYR A 187 5.97 5.32 -24.83
CA TYR A 187 6.18 4.90 -23.45
C TYR A 187 5.45 3.59 -23.13
N ALA A 188 4.24 3.41 -23.68
CA ALA A 188 3.44 2.20 -23.50
C ALA A 188 4.15 0.94 -24.05
N SER A 189 4.86 1.05 -25.19
CA SER A 189 5.62 -0.07 -25.76
C SER A 189 6.86 -0.40 -24.91
N GLU A 190 7.54 0.60 -24.36
CA GLU A 190 8.70 0.40 -23.48
C GLU A 190 8.33 -0.30 -22.17
N VAL A 191 7.23 0.08 -21.52
CA VAL A 191 6.75 -0.61 -20.31
C VAL A 191 6.21 -2.00 -20.65
N LEU A 192 5.57 -2.20 -21.81
CA LEU A 192 5.12 -3.54 -22.24
C LEU A 192 6.32 -4.48 -22.45
N ASP A 193 7.35 -4.04 -23.17
CA ASP A 193 8.58 -4.81 -23.38
C ASP A 193 9.22 -5.25 -22.05
N ARG A 194 9.31 -4.32 -21.08
CA ARG A 194 9.78 -4.65 -19.72
C ARG A 194 8.87 -5.62 -18.99
N ALA A 195 7.55 -5.46 -19.09
CA ALA A 195 6.58 -6.36 -18.48
C ALA A 195 6.72 -7.79 -19.03
N LEU A 196 6.91 -7.94 -20.35
CA LEU A 196 7.08 -9.24 -20.99
C LEU A 196 8.43 -9.88 -20.65
N LYS A 197 9.53 -9.12 -20.71
CA LYS A 197 10.88 -9.60 -20.36
C LYS A 197 11.01 -10.04 -18.91
N ASN A 198 10.45 -9.28 -17.98
CA ASN A 198 10.56 -9.55 -16.55
C ASN A 198 9.40 -10.40 -16.01
N GLY A 199 8.34 -10.59 -16.80
CA GLY A 199 7.12 -11.28 -16.39
C GLY A 199 7.18 -12.79 -16.46
N ASN A 200 8.21 -13.39 -17.07
CA ASN A 200 8.38 -14.84 -17.21
C ASN A 200 7.11 -15.58 -17.71
N GLY A 201 6.49 -15.04 -18.77
CA GLY A 201 5.27 -15.61 -19.36
C GLY A 201 3.95 -15.29 -18.65
N ARG A 202 4.00 -14.55 -17.52
CA ARG A 202 2.80 -14.18 -16.72
C ARG A 202 1.69 -13.52 -17.54
N PHE A 203 2.02 -12.79 -18.61
CA PHE A 203 1.07 -12.01 -19.39
C PHE A 203 0.70 -12.65 -20.73
N GLU A 204 1.09 -13.89 -21.01
CA GLU A 204 0.84 -14.52 -22.31
C GLU A 204 -0.66 -14.59 -22.64
N GLN A 205 -1.49 -14.92 -21.65
CA GLN A 205 -2.93 -15.02 -21.86
C GLN A 205 -3.53 -13.65 -22.13
N GLU A 206 -3.20 -12.65 -21.32
CA GLU A 206 -3.68 -11.28 -21.49
C GLU A 206 -3.21 -10.69 -22.83
N LEU A 207 -1.95 -10.93 -23.21
CA LEU A 207 -1.38 -10.51 -24.49
C LEU A 207 -2.16 -11.08 -25.68
N ARG A 208 -2.54 -12.37 -25.65
CA ARG A 208 -3.37 -13.00 -26.69
C ARG A 208 -4.77 -12.39 -26.76
N MET A 209 -5.31 -11.95 -25.61
CA MET A 209 -6.64 -11.35 -25.54
C MET A 209 -6.66 -9.85 -25.89
N LEU A 210 -5.51 -9.16 -25.93
CA LEU A 210 -5.45 -7.72 -26.20
C LEU A 210 -6.11 -7.35 -27.53
N SER A 211 -5.84 -8.09 -28.61
CA SER A 211 -6.41 -7.81 -29.93
C SER A 211 -7.93 -7.96 -29.98
N SER A 212 -8.51 -8.73 -29.04
CA SER A 212 -9.97 -8.90 -28.89
C SER A 212 -10.60 -7.88 -27.95
N ASP A 213 -9.81 -7.16 -27.15
CA ASP A 213 -10.30 -6.07 -26.30
C ASP A 213 -10.49 -4.82 -27.16
N ALA A 214 -11.73 -4.32 -27.21
CA ALA A 214 -12.09 -3.14 -27.99
C ALA A 214 -11.23 -1.91 -27.66
N ARG A 215 -10.72 -1.80 -26.43
CA ARG A 215 -9.84 -0.71 -26.00
C ARG A 215 -8.48 -0.72 -26.70
N PHE A 216 -8.03 -1.90 -27.14
CA PHE A 216 -6.73 -2.11 -27.79
C PHE A 216 -6.88 -2.52 -29.26
N GLN A 217 -8.03 -2.23 -29.87
CA GLN A 217 -8.27 -2.57 -31.26
C GLN A 217 -7.17 -2.01 -32.18
N GLY A 218 -6.62 -2.88 -33.03
CA GLY A 218 -5.56 -2.52 -33.98
C GLY A 218 -4.17 -2.37 -33.36
N ILE A 219 -3.97 -2.72 -32.09
CA ILE A 219 -2.66 -2.62 -31.42
C ILE A 219 -1.56 -3.36 -32.19
N ALA A 220 -1.83 -4.56 -32.71
CA ALA A 220 -0.85 -5.34 -33.49
C ALA A 220 -0.40 -4.66 -34.80
N LYS A 221 -1.20 -3.73 -35.34
CA LYS A 221 -0.86 -2.97 -36.56
C LYS A 221 0.04 -1.78 -36.28
N ARG A 222 0.14 -1.35 -35.02
CA ARG A 222 0.93 -0.18 -34.63
C ARG A 222 2.43 -0.50 -34.68
N PRO A 223 3.26 0.38 -35.26
CA PRO A 223 4.71 0.15 -35.38
C PRO A 223 5.39 -0.18 -34.04
N GLU A 224 4.95 0.47 -32.96
CA GLU A 224 5.52 0.34 -31.62
C GLU A 224 5.29 -1.06 -31.02
N PHE A 225 4.29 -1.80 -31.48
CA PHE A 225 3.85 -3.08 -30.89
C PHE A 225 3.97 -4.28 -31.82
N ARG A 226 4.30 -4.06 -33.11
CA ARG A 226 4.29 -5.08 -34.17
C ARG A 226 5.10 -6.35 -33.82
N ASN A 227 6.19 -6.20 -33.09
CA ASN A 227 7.08 -7.32 -32.73
C ASN A 227 6.74 -7.97 -31.39
N MET A 228 5.80 -7.40 -30.63
CA MET A 228 5.44 -7.86 -29.28
C MET A 228 4.09 -8.56 -29.23
N ILE A 229 3.18 -8.26 -30.17
CA ILE A 229 1.82 -8.78 -30.17
C ILE A 229 1.61 -9.63 -31.42
N PRO A 230 1.27 -10.93 -31.28
CA PRO A 230 0.93 -11.76 -32.43
C PRO A 230 -0.24 -11.15 -33.21
N GLY A 231 -0.11 -11.12 -34.54
CA GLY A 231 -1.15 -10.65 -35.46
C GLY A 231 -2.34 -11.59 -35.56
#